data_AF-A0ABD3MCA6-F1
#
_entry.id   AF-A0ABD3MCA6-F1
#
_cell.length_a   1.000
_cell.length_b   1.000
_cell.length_c   1.000
_cell.angle_alpha   90.00
_cell.angle_beta   90.00
_cell.angle_gamma   90.00
#
_symmetry.space_group_name_H-M   'P 1'
#
loop_
_entity.id
_entity.type
_entity.pdbx_description
1 polymer ?
#
loop_
_entity_poly.entity_id
_entity_poly.type
_entity_poly.pdbx_seq_one_letter_code
_entity_poly.pdbx_strand_id
1 'polypeptide(L)'
;MDDIITDNLGGLSLNAKEWRPGLGFAPTPKAKVPSSASALSTAGSFSTSVDAATASRQVSAESAVSGNSGGSGGGWSNATVSGQSSWGAAEASSQAIDVNGTHFFGNSASTSWESSRNLHHVSAGQFGIGDNTTANTQTTFPTQHHPQNRNSHRSTLANTLSLPLEEYHHYRELSLQSAQEMDPNDPRHNAVPPTFCRAYCLDNRNENDNSNTISQQRSSFGYPTSTFRVTSTTDGNLYCLRRIDSVRCVSHKIVQTVLHQWLSNASSSRQNEHDAATVGGSGIGFDHPGIVRWYKCFLSQRAVFFVHHYHAGSMTLHERFFNHGQGQGGVPLPEPLIWSCAVQLVSAIRAVHGNNLAVRTLQLNHILCTPENSMPMSSFGMYGLPKLRLRINCVGIIDVLEFEARKGLEELQIVDMRALGCILLSMTTGTEINVNDIFNRNNTSQQQAQILMEYFQFVQTNYSREMYILIHSLLNPNVPPSNIRTIAASLAMRAFDELDVAYDCIDERHGSLTGIYESGRALRLMMKLAFVNERPEFGIDPNWSESGDCYILKLFRDFVFHQADGAGRPVMDLGHVVSSLNKLDAADEEKIVLSSRDGKNVLVVSFADVAWCLEKAYQELCSNSVPTPSIQ
;
A
#
# COMPACT_ATOMS: atom_id res chain seq x y z
N MET A 1 -30.14 -23.93 28.57
CA MET A 1 -30.86 -24.49 27.41
C MET A 1 -29.91 -24.27 26.28
N ASP A 2 -29.10 -25.29 26.06
CA ASP A 2 -27.75 -25.14 25.57
C ASP A 2 -27.69 -25.81 24.20
N ASP A 3 -27.84 -25.00 23.15
CA ASP A 3 -27.72 -25.49 21.78
C ASP A 3 -26.26 -25.34 21.33
N ILE A 4 -25.57 -26.48 21.39
CA ILE A 4 -24.23 -26.69 20.87
C ILE A 4 -24.31 -26.62 19.34
N ILE A 5 -23.79 -25.54 18.74
CA ILE A 5 -23.54 -25.51 17.30
C ILE A 5 -22.22 -26.24 17.04
N THR A 6 -22.32 -27.33 16.28
CA THR A 6 -21.19 -28.17 15.89
C THR A 6 -20.33 -27.48 14.83
N ASP A 7 -19.10 -27.11 15.19
CA ASP A 7 -18.11 -26.67 14.20
C ASP A 7 -17.65 -27.86 13.35
N ASN A 8 -17.90 -27.77 12.04
CA ASN A 8 -17.37 -28.70 11.06
C ASN A 8 -15.89 -28.41 10.86
N LEU A 9 -15.04 -29.12 11.61
CA LEU A 9 -13.58 -29.13 11.42
C LEU A 9 -13.23 -29.77 10.08
N GLY A 10 -13.29 -28.97 9.02
CA GLY A 10 -12.74 -29.30 7.71
C GLY A 10 -11.22 -29.45 7.83
N GLY A 11 -10.74 -30.69 7.81
CA GLY A 11 -9.32 -31.00 7.96
C GLY A 11 -8.46 -30.29 6.90
N LEU A 12 -7.49 -29.50 7.34
CA LEU A 12 -6.47 -28.91 6.48
C LEU A 12 -5.66 -30.02 5.81
N SER A 13 -5.79 -30.16 4.49
CA SER A 13 -5.03 -31.14 3.73
C SER A 13 -3.57 -30.72 3.64
N LEU A 14 -2.72 -31.29 4.49
CA LEU A 14 -1.25 -31.17 4.43
C LEU A 14 -0.69 -31.99 3.25
N ASN A 15 -1.08 -31.62 2.03
CA ASN A 15 -0.55 -32.15 0.78
C ASN A 15 -0.01 -31.04 -0.13
N ALA A 16 0.73 -30.09 0.45
CA ALA A 16 1.69 -29.32 -0.33
C ALA A 16 2.78 -30.30 -0.81
N LYS A 17 2.85 -30.52 -2.13
CA LYS A 17 3.91 -31.37 -2.71
C LYS A 17 5.28 -30.78 -2.41
N GLU A 18 6.05 -31.54 -1.65
CA GLU A 18 7.47 -31.36 -1.39
C GLU A 18 8.24 -31.00 -2.68
N TRP A 19 8.85 -29.81 -2.71
CA TRP A 19 9.70 -29.38 -3.81
C TRP A 19 11.05 -30.09 -3.70
N ARG A 20 11.37 -30.93 -4.69
CA ARG A 20 12.63 -31.67 -4.75
C ARG A 20 13.50 -31.13 -5.90
N PRO A 21 14.71 -30.62 -5.65
CA PRO A 21 15.65 -30.31 -6.72
C PRO A 21 16.13 -31.63 -7.36
N GLY A 22 16.03 -31.77 -8.69
CA GLY A 22 16.57 -32.93 -9.41
C GLY A 22 15.76 -33.53 -10.57
N LEU A 23 14.62 -32.95 -10.98
CA LEU A 23 13.93 -33.35 -12.21
C LEU A 23 14.11 -32.30 -13.30
N GLY A 24 14.96 -32.62 -14.28
CA GLY A 24 15.22 -31.77 -15.43
C GLY A 24 13.98 -31.54 -16.30
N PHE A 25 13.99 -30.42 -17.04
CA PHE A 25 12.92 -30.02 -17.95
C PHE A 25 12.50 -31.17 -18.88
N ALA A 26 11.18 -31.42 -18.95
CA ALA A 26 10.63 -32.30 -19.96
C ALA A 26 10.94 -31.73 -21.36
N PRO A 27 11.51 -32.52 -22.29
CA PRO A 27 11.89 -32.02 -23.59
C PRO A 27 10.65 -31.66 -24.42
N THR A 28 10.70 -30.48 -25.05
CA THR A 28 9.69 -30.07 -26.03
C THR A 28 9.60 -31.06 -27.19
N PRO A 29 8.39 -31.40 -27.69
CA PRO A 29 8.26 -32.32 -28.80
C PRO A 29 8.84 -31.71 -30.08
N LYS A 30 9.92 -32.31 -30.60
CA LYS A 30 10.58 -31.88 -31.83
C LYS A 30 9.63 -31.99 -33.02
N ALA A 31 9.40 -30.88 -33.72
CA ALA A 31 8.74 -30.88 -35.01
C ALA A 31 9.55 -31.71 -36.02
N LYS A 32 8.92 -32.74 -36.62
CA LYS A 32 9.52 -33.51 -37.71
C LYS A 32 9.26 -32.82 -39.05
N VAL A 33 10.29 -32.21 -39.61
CA VAL A 33 10.36 -31.91 -41.05
C VAL A 33 10.65 -33.24 -41.77
N PRO A 34 9.84 -33.67 -42.75
CA PRO A 34 10.14 -34.88 -43.53
C PRO A 34 11.17 -34.57 -44.62
N SER A 35 12.19 -35.42 -44.74
CA SER A 35 13.17 -35.38 -45.81
C SER A 35 12.64 -36.01 -47.11
N SER A 36 13.29 -35.65 -48.22
CA SER A 36 12.88 -35.98 -49.59
C SER A 36 13.22 -37.41 -50.03
N ALA A 37 12.29 -37.99 -50.81
CA ALA A 37 12.50 -38.92 -51.93
C ALA A 37 13.22 -40.28 -51.72
N SER A 38 12.50 -41.39 -51.98
CA SER A 38 12.68 -42.15 -53.23
C SER A 38 11.71 -43.34 -53.42
N ALA A 39 11.33 -43.56 -54.69
CA ALA A 39 10.93 -44.81 -55.37
C ALA A 39 9.69 -45.65 -54.96
N LEU A 40 8.74 -45.74 -55.93
CA LEU A 40 7.97 -46.92 -56.41
C LEU A 40 7.29 -47.87 -55.38
N SER A 41 5.98 -48.15 -55.46
CA SER A 41 5.38 -48.89 -56.60
C SER A 41 3.85 -49.14 -56.47
N THR A 42 3.21 -49.35 -57.62
CA THR A 42 2.02 -50.20 -57.90
C THR A 42 0.63 -49.91 -57.27
N ALA A 43 -0.26 -49.42 -58.15
CA ALA A 43 -1.70 -49.71 -58.34
C ALA A 43 -2.56 -50.41 -57.26
N GLY A 44 -3.78 -49.87 -57.06
CA GLY A 44 -4.88 -50.55 -56.35
C GLY A 44 -6.15 -49.70 -56.23
N SER A 45 -7.04 -49.78 -57.21
CA SER A 45 -8.40 -49.19 -57.16
C SER A 45 -9.33 -49.93 -56.19
N PHE A 46 -10.26 -49.23 -55.51
CA PHE A 46 -11.71 -49.56 -55.52
C PHE A 46 -12.57 -48.47 -54.85
N SER A 47 -13.84 -48.38 -55.28
CA SER A 47 -14.95 -47.62 -54.64
C SER A 47 -15.37 -48.31 -53.32
N THR A 48 -16.18 -47.80 -52.38
CA THR A 48 -17.41 -46.97 -52.36
C THR A 48 -17.69 -46.64 -50.86
N SER A 49 -18.63 -45.83 -50.35
CA SER A 49 -19.75 -45.02 -50.89
C SER A 49 -20.20 -43.94 -49.88
N VAL A 50 -20.67 -42.79 -50.39
CA VAL A 50 -21.87 -42.00 -50.00
C VAL A 50 -22.46 -42.21 -48.59
N ASP A 51 -22.49 -41.13 -47.79
CA ASP A 51 -23.78 -40.56 -47.35
C ASP A 51 -23.66 -39.06 -47.02
N ALA A 52 -24.71 -38.29 -47.33
CA ALA A 52 -24.71 -36.83 -47.24
C ALA A 52 -26.06 -36.30 -46.72
N ALA A 53 -26.01 -35.31 -45.83
CA ALA A 53 -27.17 -34.50 -45.47
C ALA A 53 -26.76 -33.03 -45.37
N THR A 54 -27.40 -32.17 -46.14
CA THR A 54 -27.13 -30.72 -46.19
C THR A 54 -28.44 -29.97 -46.40
N ALA A 55 -28.73 -28.99 -45.52
CA ALA A 55 -29.57 -27.81 -45.75
C ALA A 55 -29.40 -26.88 -44.53
N SER A 56 -29.05 -25.60 -44.57
CA SER A 56 -29.13 -24.50 -45.55
C SER A 56 -30.53 -23.92 -45.81
N ARG A 57 -30.80 -22.72 -45.28
CA ARG A 57 -31.57 -21.68 -46.01
C ARG A 57 -31.41 -20.27 -45.41
N GLN A 58 -31.13 -19.29 -46.28
CA GLN A 58 -31.43 -17.87 -46.09
C GLN A 58 -32.89 -17.58 -46.49
N VAL A 59 -33.40 -16.35 -46.27
CA VAL A 59 -33.82 -15.38 -47.33
C VAL A 59 -34.86 -14.34 -46.83
N SER A 60 -34.46 -13.06 -46.95
CA SER A 60 -35.23 -11.81 -47.24
C SER A 60 -36.26 -11.17 -46.30
N ALA A 61 -36.48 -9.88 -46.59
CA ALA A 61 -37.34 -8.86 -45.94
C ALA A 61 -38.13 -8.07 -47.00
N GLU A 62 -39.13 -7.26 -46.61
CA GLU A 62 -39.57 -6.08 -47.39
C GLU A 62 -40.55 -5.12 -46.65
N SER A 63 -40.29 -3.80 -46.70
CA SER A 63 -41.21 -2.63 -46.89
C SER A 63 -42.37 -2.34 -45.88
N ALA A 64 -42.93 -1.13 -45.69
CA ALA A 64 -42.61 0.31 -45.92
C ALA A 64 -43.57 1.15 -45.00
N VAL A 65 -43.46 2.48 -44.73
CA VAL A 65 -43.94 3.63 -45.54
C VAL A 65 -43.72 4.98 -44.79
N SER A 66 -43.53 6.05 -45.57
CA SER A 66 -43.31 7.52 -45.36
C SER A 66 -43.83 8.34 -44.13
N GLY A 67 -43.12 9.46 -43.87
CA GLY A 67 -43.64 10.71 -43.26
C GLY A 67 -42.69 11.93 -43.41
N ASN A 68 -43.13 13.01 -44.07
CA ASN A 68 -42.39 14.28 -44.35
C ASN A 68 -42.53 15.29 -43.16
N SER A 69 -41.93 16.49 -43.01
CA SER A 69 -41.29 17.46 -43.93
C SER A 69 -40.62 18.67 -43.20
N GLY A 70 -39.57 19.28 -43.80
CA GLY A 70 -39.20 20.71 -43.69
C GLY A 70 -38.40 21.19 -42.45
N GLY A 71 -37.54 22.22 -42.50
CA GLY A 71 -37.04 23.03 -43.64
C GLY A 71 -36.42 24.38 -43.20
N SER A 72 -35.42 24.89 -43.96
CA SER A 72 -34.77 26.23 -43.85
C SER A 72 -33.86 26.49 -42.62
N GLY A 73 -32.77 27.28 -42.71
CA GLY A 73 -32.11 27.91 -43.86
C GLY A 73 -31.12 29.03 -43.47
N GLY A 74 -30.04 29.22 -44.26
CA GLY A 74 -29.05 30.31 -44.15
C GLY A 74 -27.83 30.03 -43.25
N GLY A 75 -26.61 30.51 -43.55
CA GLY A 75 -26.11 31.22 -44.73
C GLY A 75 -24.98 32.22 -44.41
N TRP A 76 -23.89 32.18 -45.19
CA TRP A 76 -22.75 33.14 -45.24
C TRP A 76 -21.74 33.10 -44.06
N SER A 77 -20.43 33.35 -44.22
CA SER A 77 -19.59 33.55 -45.43
C SER A 77 -18.08 33.43 -45.14
N ASN A 78 -17.29 33.19 -46.20
CA ASN A 78 -15.81 33.13 -46.28
C ASN A 78 -14.98 34.09 -45.40
N ALA A 79 -13.81 33.61 -44.95
CA ALA A 79 -12.52 34.23 -45.30
C ALA A 79 -11.34 33.23 -45.17
N THR A 80 -10.60 33.01 -46.26
CA THR A 80 -9.32 32.29 -46.32
C THR A 80 -8.13 33.18 -45.96
N VAL A 81 -7.11 32.66 -45.27
CA VAL A 81 -5.68 32.90 -45.60
C VAL A 81 -4.86 31.63 -45.33
N SER A 82 -3.92 31.35 -46.23
CA SER A 82 -3.02 30.20 -46.29
C SER A 82 -1.69 30.38 -45.54
N GLY A 83 -1.04 29.28 -45.13
CA GLY A 83 0.36 29.28 -44.69
C GLY A 83 0.99 27.88 -44.69
N GLN A 84 1.62 27.47 -45.79
CA GLN A 84 2.42 26.23 -45.88
C GLN A 84 3.90 26.50 -45.60
N SER A 85 4.54 25.62 -44.81
CA SER A 85 5.97 25.25 -44.89
C SER A 85 6.31 24.29 -43.74
N SER A 86 7.22 23.32 -43.83
CA SER A 86 7.79 22.59 -44.97
C SER A 86 8.42 21.33 -44.37
N TRP A 87 8.21 20.16 -44.95
CA TRP A 87 8.94 18.95 -44.52
C TRP A 87 10.36 18.98 -45.08
N GLY A 88 11.34 18.68 -44.24
CA GLY A 88 12.75 18.58 -44.62
C GLY A 88 13.37 17.35 -43.96
N ALA A 89 13.31 16.21 -44.66
CA ALA A 89 14.06 15.02 -44.29
C ALA A 89 15.49 15.12 -44.86
N ALA A 90 16.48 14.73 -44.06
CA ALA A 90 17.85 14.55 -44.51
C ALA A 90 18.33 13.17 -44.07
N GLU A 91 18.50 12.26 -45.02
CA GLU A 91 19.14 10.97 -44.80
C GLU A 91 20.66 11.16 -44.65
N ALA A 92 21.26 10.42 -43.71
CA ALA A 92 22.70 10.22 -43.65
C ALA A 92 22.98 8.74 -43.39
N SER A 93 23.32 8.01 -44.46
CA SER A 93 23.67 6.59 -44.42
C SER A 93 25.08 6.38 -43.88
N SER A 94 25.25 5.50 -42.88
CA SER A 94 26.53 4.84 -42.62
C SER A 94 26.33 3.42 -42.09
N GLN A 95 27.14 2.51 -42.65
CA GLN A 95 26.99 1.06 -42.62
C GLN A 95 26.99 0.43 -41.22
N ALA A 96 26.10 -0.54 -41.01
CA ALA A 96 26.16 -1.44 -39.87
C ALA A 96 27.22 -2.54 -40.09
N ILE A 97 28.06 -2.76 -39.07
CA ILE A 97 28.75 -4.04 -38.85
C ILE A 97 28.29 -4.52 -37.48
N ASP A 98 27.64 -5.68 -37.46
CA ASP A 98 27.00 -6.25 -36.27
C ASP A 98 27.95 -7.26 -35.61
N VAL A 99 28.27 -7.08 -34.33
CA VAL A 99 29.03 -8.04 -33.52
C VAL A 99 28.51 -8.04 -32.08
N ASN A 100 28.04 -9.20 -31.64
CA ASN A 100 27.55 -9.50 -30.28
C ASN A 100 28.37 -8.86 -29.15
N GLY A 101 27.69 -8.23 -28.17
CA GLY A 101 28.34 -7.84 -26.91
C GLY A 101 27.44 -7.09 -25.93
N THR A 102 27.00 -7.78 -24.87
CA THR A 102 26.29 -7.20 -23.71
C THR A 102 27.13 -6.14 -22.99
N HIS A 103 26.62 -4.91 -22.84
CA HIS A 103 27.15 -3.94 -21.87
C HIS A 103 26.04 -3.17 -21.15
N PHE A 104 26.07 -3.20 -19.83
CA PHE A 104 25.26 -2.39 -18.91
C PHE A 104 26.17 -1.37 -18.19
N PHE A 105 25.55 -0.32 -17.66
CA PHE A 105 26.13 0.81 -16.89
C PHE A 105 26.90 1.90 -17.66
N GLY A 106 26.27 3.08 -17.69
CA GLY A 106 26.91 4.38 -17.93
C GLY A 106 26.24 5.42 -17.04
N ASN A 107 26.92 5.83 -15.95
CA ASN A 107 26.41 6.78 -14.97
C ASN A 107 26.48 8.22 -15.51
N SER A 108 25.35 8.85 -15.83
CA SER A 108 25.31 10.21 -16.38
C SER A 108 25.12 11.27 -15.28
N ALA A 109 26.21 11.88 -14.85
CA ALA A 109 26.16 13.08 -14.01
C ALA A 109 25.57 14.27 -14.81
N SER A 110 24.47 14.84 -14.34
CA SER A 110 23.88 16.04 -14.93
C SER A 110 24.64 17.30 -14.48
N THR A 111 25.24 18.01 -15.44
CA THR A 111 25.87 19.32 -15.26
C THR A 111 24.88 20.37 -14.73
N SER A 112 25.17 20.96 -13.57
CA SER A 112 24.46 22.13 -13.07
C SER A 112 24.86 23.39 -13.85
N TRP A 113 23.89 24.15 -14.34
CA TRP A 113 24.08 25.51 -14.85
C TRP A 113 23.78 26.51 -13.74
N GLU A 114 24.82 27.14 -13.17
CA GLU A 114 24.63 28.24 -12.24
C GLU A 114 24.05 29.47 -12.95
N SER A 115 22.88 29.92 -12.49
CA SER A 115 22.25 31.16 -12.94
C SER A 115 22.03 32.07 -11.74
N SER A 116 22.93 33.04 -11.55
CA SER A 116 22.87 34.00 -10.46
C SER A 116 21.60 34.86 -10.52
N ARG A 117 20.91 35.03 -9.37
CA ARG A 117 19.92 36.11 -9.20
C ARG A 117 20.20 36.88 -7.90
N ASN A 118 20.81 38.05 -8.06
CA ASN A 118 20.80 39.09 -7.04
C ASN A 118 19.37 39.59 -6.84
N LEU A 119 18.97 39.78 -5.58
CA LEU A 119 17.73 40.48 -5.23
C LEU A 119 18.09 41.66 -4.33
N HIS A 120 17.86 42.86 -4.84
CA HIS A 120 17.99 44.10 -4.09
C HIS A 120 16.88 44.21 -3.04
N HIS A 121 17.23 44.54 -1.80
CA HIS A 121 16.26 45.01 -0.81
C HIS A 121 16.48 46.50 -0.56
N VAL A 122 15.42 47.31 -0.74
CA VAL A 122 15.44 48.76 -0.55
C VAL A 122 15.04 49.12 0.89
N SER A 123 15.52 50.27 1.38
CA SER A 123 15.49 50.69 2.77
C SER A 123 14.30 51.61 3.13
N ALA A 124 13.71 51.38 4.31
CA ALA A 124 13.06 52.36 5.19
C ALA A 124 12.83 51.67 6.57
N GLY A 125 12.93 52.30 7.74
CA GLY A 125 13.44 53.62 8.10
C GLY A 125 13.43 53.83 9.63
N GLN A 126 14.61 54.05 10.22
CA GLN A 126 14.94 54.88 11.39
C GLN A 126 13.95 55.04 12.58
N PHE A 127 14.35 54.60 13.79
CA PHE A 127 14.56 55.42 15.02
C PHE A 127 14.74 54.53 16.29
N GLY A 128 15.65 54.91 17.20
CA GLY A 128 15.79 54.30 18.55
C GLY A 128 17.23 54.31 19.09
N ILE A 129 17.46 54.98 20.22
CA ILE A 129 18.76 55.15 20.91
C ILE A 129 18.73 54.37 22.24
N GLY A 130 19.85 53.78 22.70
CA GLY A 130 19.95 53.33 24.09
C GLY A 130 21.08 52.35 24.46
N ASP A 131 22.22 52.91 24.85
CA ASP A 131 23.16 52.46 25.90
C ASP A 131 24.05 51.19 25.82
N ASN A 132 25.28 51.41 26.32
CA ASN A 132 26.38 50.46 26.49
C ASN A 132 26.24 49.58 27.74
N THR A 133 26.81 48.38 27.71
CA THR A 133 27.61 47.90 28.87
C THR A 133 28.71 46.93 28.44
N THR A 134 29.92 47.13 28.96
CA THR A 134 31.16 46.43 28.58
C THR A 134 31.51 45.31 29.56
N ALA A 135 31.98 44.14 29.07
CA ALA A 135 32.87 43.26 29.84
C ALA A 135 33.71 42.32 28.94
N ASN A 136 35.04 42.44 29.05
CA ASN A 136 36.14 41.54 28.67
C ASN A 136 35.82 40.11 28.16
N THR A 137 36.52 39.69 27.09
CA THR A 137 37.75 38.85 27.26
C THR A 137 38.63 38.71 26.01
N GLN A 138 39.93 38.90 26.26
CA GLN A 138 41.16 38.42 25.59
C GLN A 138 41.11 37.81 24.16
N THR A 139 41.93 38.40 23.29
CA THR A 139 42.39 37.85 22.00
C THR A 139 43.54 36.85 22.16
N THR A 140 43.36 35.63 21.62
CA THR A 140 44.45 34.72 21.26
C THR A 140 44.11 34.00 19.94
N PHE A 141 44.91 34.21 18.90
CA PHE A 141 44.85 33.40 17.68
C PHE A 141 45.57 32.07 17.90
N PRO A 142 45.02 30.97 17.37
CA PRO A 142 45.89 29.98 16.73
C PRO A 142 45.37 29.48 15.37
N THR A 143 46.27 29.49 14.38
CA THR A 143 46.41 28.56 13.24
C THR A 143 45.16 27.91 12.61
N GLN A 144 44.93 28.23 11.33
CA GLN A 144 44.06 27.47 10.43
C GLN A 144 44.51 26.00 10.33
N HIS A 145 43.74 25.07 10.89
CA HIS A 145 43.69 23.70 10.40
C HIS A 145 42.54 23.57 9.41
N HIS A 146 42.87 23.27 8.16
CA HIS A 146 41.91 22.86 7.15
C HIS A 146 41.46 21.42 7.50
N PRO A 147 40.19 21.15 7.87
CA PRO A 147 39.70 19.80 7.93
C PRO A 147 39.54 19.31 6.48
N GLN A 148 40.51 18.52 5.99
CA GLN A 148 40.32 17.80 4.74
C GLN A 148 39.06 16.94 4.89
N ASN A 149 38.02 17.30 4.16
CA ASN A 149 36.71 16.66 4.23
C ASN A 149 36.79 15.24 3.64
N ARG A 150 37.26 14.30 4.46
CA ARG A 150 37.43 12.89 4.11
C ARG A 150 36.11 12.12 4.24
N ASN A 151 35.00 12.75 3.82
CA ASN A 151 33.72 12.10 3.55
C ASN A 151 33.81 11.24 2.28
N SER A 152 34.69 10.23 2.37
CA SER A 152 34.61 9.03 1.55
C SER A 152 33.17 8.55 1.64
N HIS A 153 32.46 8.52 0.51
CA HIS A 153 31.11 8.00 0.47
C HIS A 153 31.18 6.50 0.78
N ARG A 154 31.09 6.18 2.06
CA ARG A 154 31.01 4.83 2.57
C ARG A 154 29.60 4.35 2.25
N SER A 155 29.42 3.91 1.00
CA SER A 155 28.26 3.16 0.55
C SER A 155 28.20 1.89 1.39
N THR A 156 27.56 1.98 2.55
CA THR A 156 27.38 0.86 3.45
C THR A 156 26.35 -0.07 2.85
N LEU A 157 26.67 -1.36 2.78
CA LEU A 157 25.76 -2.43 2.34
C LEU A 157 24.50 -2.60 3.22
N ALA A 158 24.30 -1.70 4.19
CA ALA A 158 23.04 -1.49 4.90
C ALA A 158 21.84 -1.25 3.96
N ASN A 159 22.07 -0.79 2.72
CA ASN A 159 21.01 -0.63 1.72
C ASN A 159 20.77 -1.89 0.85
N THR A 160 21.56 -2.96 0.99
CA THR A 160 21.48 -4.16 0.12
C THR A 160 20.89 -5.37 0.84
N LEU A 161 21.02 -5.45 2.17
CA LEU A 161 20.44 -6.50 3.03
C LEU A 161 19.34 -5.98 3.97
N SER A 162 18.96 -4.71 3.88
CA SER A 162 17.91 -4.18 4.76
C SER A 162 17.04 -3.20 3.99
N LEU A 163 15.81 -3.03 4.51
CA LEU A 163 14.99 -1.88 4.22
C LEU A 163 15.83 -0.60 4.34
N PRO A 164 15.59 0.42 3.49
CA PRO A 164 16.10 1.76 3.71
C PRO A 164 15.86 2.19 5.17
N LEU A 165 16.83 2.89 5.77
CA LEU A 165 16.81 3.16 7.22
C LEU A 165 15.52 3.86 7.69
N GLU A 166 14.98 4.76 6.85
CA GLU A 166 13.70 5.43 7.06
C GLU A 166 12.51 4.44 7.06
N GLU A 167 12.44 3.52 6.09
CA GLU A 167 11.43 2.44 6.06
C GLU A 167 11.55 1.52 7.27
N TYR A 168 12.77 1.14 7.66
CA TYR A 168 13.00 0.33 8.84
C TYR A 168 12.47 1.02 10.10
N HIS A 169 12.76 2.31 10.29
CA HIS A 169 12.24 3.08 11.42
C HIS A 169 10.70 3.23 11.36
N HIS A 170 10.13 3.47 10.18
CA HIS A 170 8.68 3.50 9.96
C HIS A 170 8.00 2.21 10.43
N TYR A 171 8.39 1.06 9.88
CA TYR A 171 7.76 -0.23 10.19
C TYR A 171 8.04 -0.68 11.63
N ARG A 172 9.19 -0.31 12.21
CA ARG A 172 9.47 -0.50 13.65
C ARG A 172 8.50 0.30 14.51
N GLU A 173 8.25 1.57 14.19
CA GLU A 173 7.32 2.43 14.92
C GLU A 173 5.87 1.92 14.80
N LEU A 174 5.43 1.53 13.60
CA LEU A 174 4.13 0.88 13.41
C LEU A 174 3.99 -0.42 14.22
N SER A 175 5.08 -1.19 14.36
CA SER A 175 5.11 -2.41 15.17
C SER A 175 5.02 -2.10 16.67
N LEU A 176 5.70 -1.05 17.15
CA LEU A 176 5.59 -0.58 18.54
C LEU A 176 4.17 -0.13 18.86
N GLN A 177 3.56 0.70 18.00
CA GLN A 177 2.15 1.13 18.15
C GLN A 177 1.18 -0.05 18.11
N SER A 178 1.41 -1.01 17.21
CA SER A 178 0.63 -2.24 17.14
C SER A 178 0.78 -3.13 18.38
N ALA A 179 1.87 -2.99 19.15
CA ALA A 179 2.13 -3.73 20.38
C ALA A 179 1.74 -2.97 21.66
N GLN A 180 1.18 -1.76 21.57
CA GLN A 180 0.74 -0.98 22.72
C GLN A 180 -0.44 -1.66 23.45
N GLU A 181 -0.44 -1.50 24.78
CA GLU A 181 -1.45 -2.01 25.71
C GLU A 181 -1.67 -0.99 26.84
N MET A 182 -2.86 -0.96 27.44
CA MET A 182 -3.12 -0.18 28.66
C MET A 182 -2.40 -0.80 29.87
N ASP A 183 -2.27 -0.03 30.96
CA ASP A 183 -1.80 -0.59 32.24
C ASP A 183 -2.77 -1.71 32.70
N PRO A 184 -2.28 -2.83 33.26
CA PRO A 184 -3.14 -3.93 33.71
C PRO A 184 -4.25 -3.53 34.70
N ASN A 185 -4.09 -2.41 35.42
CA ASN A 185 -5.06 -1.87 36.37
C ASN A 185 -5.97 -0.79 35.76
N ASP A 186 -5.86 -0.50 34.46
CA ASP A 186 -6.68 0.50 33.79
C ASP A 186 -8.16 0.05 33.78
N PRO A 187 -9.07 0.79 34.42
CA PRO A 187 -10.48 0.39 34.51
C PRO A 187 -11.17 0.33 33.15
N ARG A 188 -10.60 0.91 32.08
CA ARG A 188 -11.10 0.80 30.70
C ARG A 188 -10.96 -0.62 30.14
N HIS A 189 -10.17 -1.51 30.72
CA HIS A 189 -10.19 -2.94 30.38
C HIS A 189 -11.59 -3.55 30.55
N ASN A 190 -12.38 -3.11 31.54
CA ASN A 190 -13.76 -3.56 31.74
C ASN A 190 -14.69 -3.18 30.58
N ALA A 191 -14.30 -2.20 29.75
CA ALA A 191 -15.08 -1.74 28.60
C ALA A 191 -14.98 -2.68 27.39
N VAL A 192 -14.00 -3.60 27.40
CA VAL A 192 -13.65 -4.49 26.30
C VAL A 192 -14.22 -5.90 26.57
N PRO A 193 -14.91 -6.54 25.60
CA PRO A 193 -15.40 -7.91 25.77
C PRO A 193 -14.25 -8.94 25.88
N PRO A 194 -14.43 -10.04 26.64
CA PRO A 194 -13.38 -11.03 26.91
C PRO A 194 -12.95 -11.88 25.69
N THR A 195 -13.64 -11.73 24.55
CA THR A 195 -13.21 -12.24 23.24
C THR A 195 -12.04 -11.45 22.63
N PHE A 196 -11.57 -10.42 23.34
CA PHE A 196 -10.45 -9.58 22.98
C PHE A 196 -9.50 -9.40 24.16
N CYS A 197 -8.21 -9.33 23.88
CA CYS A 197 -7.13 -9.12 24.84
C CYS A 197 -6.19 -8.00 24.38
N ARG A 198 -5.18 -7.68 25.19
CA ARG A 198 -4.11 -6.71 24.86
C ARG A 198 -4.68 -5.34 24.44
N ALA A 199 -5.69 -4.86 25.14
CA ALA A 199 -6.44 -3.67 24.70
C ALA A 199 -5.63 -2.38 24.92
N TYR A 200 -5.69 -1.48 23.95
CA TYR A 200 -5.15 -0.12 24.03
C TYR A 200 -6.20 0.90 23.61
N CYS A 201 -6.49 1.91 24.44
CA CYS A 201 -7.44 2.97 24.12
C CYS A 201 -6.85 3.93 23.08
N LEU A 202 -7.59 4.18 22.00
CA LEU A 202 -7.18 5.02 20.86
C LEU A 202 -7.78 6.44 20.93
N ASP A 203 -8.76 6.68 21.79
CA ASP A 203 -9.38 8.01 21.92
C ASP A 203 -8.38 9.04 22.49
N ASN A 204 -8.48 10.28 22.02
CA ASN A 204 -7.47 11.33 22.22
C ASN A 204 -6.82 11.36 23.61
N ARG A 205 -5.49 11.16 23.62
CA ARG A 205 -4.61 11.60 24.71
C ARG A 205 -4.60 13.14 24.74
N ASN A 206 -5.63 13.74 25.34
CA ASN A 206 -5.43 15.04 25.98
C ASN A 206 -4.39 14.81 27.07
N GLU A 207 -3.16 15.27 26.86
CA GLU A 207 -2.06 15.11 27.85
C GLU A 207 -2.37 15.77 29.22
N ASN A 208 -3.39 16.64 29.23
CA ASN A 208 -3.93 17.30 30.43
C ASN A 208 -5.11 16.55 31.10
N ASP A 209 -5.66 15.50 30.47
CA ASP A 209 -6.77 14.70 31.03
C ASP A 209 -6.26 13.31 31.43
N ASN A 210 -5.59 13.25 32.57
CA ASN A 210 -5.13 12.01 33.21
C ASN A 210 -6.28 11.14 33.76
N SER A 211 -7.53 11.37 33.37
CA SER A 211 -8.63 10.51 33.78
C SER A 211 -8.59 9.20 32.97
N ASN A 212 -8.33 8.08 33.65
CA ASN A 212 -8.52 6.73 33.11
C ASN A 212 -10.02 6.39 32.96
N THR A 213 -10.86 7.34 32.57
CA THR A 213 -12.30 7.19 32.45
C THR A 213 -12.70 7.15 30.98
N ILE A 214 -13.80 6.45 30.66
CA ILE A 214 -14.36 6.47 29.31
C ILE A 214 -15.01 7.83 29.11
N SER A 215 -14.61 8.56 28.06
CA SER A 215 -15.22 9.85 27.74
C SER A 215 -16.73 9.72 27.58
N GLN A 216 -17.49 10.48 28.37
CA GLN A 216 -18.94 10.59 28.22
C GLN A 216 -19.36 11.64 27.18
N GLN A 217 -18.39 12.33 26.54
CA GLN A 217 -18.69 13.27 25.47
C GLN A 217 -19.27 12.52 24.26
N ARG A 218 -20.27 13.13 23.64
CA ARG A 218 -20.88 12.57 22.43
C ARG A 218 -19.94 12.80 21.25
N SER A 219 -19.68 11.74 20.49
CA SER A 219 -18.95 11.80 19.23
C SER A 219 -19.81 12.42 18.12
N SER A 220 -19.23 12.50 16.91
CA SER A 220 -19.92 12.77 15.64
C SER A 220 -21.14 11.85 15.39
N PHE A 221 -21.25 10.71 16.06
CA PHE A 221 -22.41 9.81 16.00
C PHE A 221 -23.56 10.22 16.93
N GLY A 222 -23.38 11.24 17.78
CA GLY A 222 -24.38 11.69 18.77
C GLY A 222 -24.45 10.85 20.05
N TYR A 223 -23.58 9.85 20.19
CA TYR A 223 -23.49 8.93 21.34
C TYR A 223 -22.10 8.97 21.98
N PRO A 224 -21.96 8.70 23.30
CA PRO A 224 -20.66 8.41 23.89
C PRO A 224 -20.02 7.23 23.17
N THR A 225 -18.81 7.42 22.69
CA THR A 225 -18.09 6.47 21.81
C THR A 225 -16.67 6.34 22.31
N SER A 226 -16.17 5.10 22.36
CA SER A 226 -14.76 4.83 22.62
C SER A 226 -14.17 3.88 21.57
N THR A 227 -12.87 3.96 21.36
CA THR A 227 -12.13 3.16 20.38
C THR A 227 -10.91 2.49 21.00
N PHE A 228 -10.69 1.23 20.62
CA PHE A 228 -9.63 0.40 21.16
C PHE A 228 -8.90 -0.37 20.06
N ARG A 229 -7.57 -0.40 20.10
CA ARG A 229 -6.74 -1.41 19.42
C ARG A 229 -6.77 -2.66 20.28
N VAL A 230 -7.20 -3.78 19.73
CA VAL A 230 -7.35 -5.04 20.45
C VAL A 230 -6.77 -6.21 19.65
N THR A 231 -6.32 -7.24 20.36
CA THR A 231 -6.02 -8.55 19.78
C THR A 231 -7.22 -9.46 20.02
N SER A 232 -7.70 -10.14 18.98
CA SER A 232 -8.75 -11.14 19.11
C SER A 232 -8.20 -12.45 19.69
N THR A 233 -8.93 -13.06 20.63
CA THR A 233 -8.49 -14.30 21.28
C THR A 233 -8.74 -15.56 20.46
N THR A 234 -9.47 -15.45 19.33
CA THR A 234 -9.83 -16.60 18.48
C THR A 234 -8.92 -16.79 17.27
N ASP A 235 -8.34 -15.70 16.75
CA ASP A 235 -7.52 -15.71 15.53
C ASP A 235 -6.19 -14.94 15.68
N GLY A 236 -5.91 -14.36 16.85
CA GLY A 236 -4.69 -13.59 17.12
C GLY A 236 -4.57 -12.25 16.38
N ASN A 237 -5.54 -11.90 15.52
CA ASN A 237 -5.46 -10.73 14.66
C ASN A 237 -5.75 -9.42 15.41
N LEU A 238 -5.25 -8.32 14.85
CA LEU A 238 -5.43 -6.97 15.39
C LEU A 238 -6.66 -6.28 14.78
N TYR A 239 -7.47 -5.70 15.66
CA TYR A 239 -8.73 -5.03 15.27
C TYR A 239 -8.89 -3.68 15.96
N CYS A 240 -9.58 -2.77 15.27
CA CYS A 240 -10.10 -1.54 15.85
C CYS A 240 -11.53 -1.81 16.34
N LEU A 241 -11.68 -1.94 17.65
CA LEU A 241 -12.96 -2.14 18.33
C LEU A 241 -13.54 -0.79 18.73
N ARG A 242 -14.64 -0.38 18.08
CA ARG A 242 -15.40 0.81 18.46
C ARG A 242 -16.60 0.41 19.32
N ARG A 243 -16.67 0.95 20.53
CA ARG A 243 -17.78 0.82 21.48
C ARG A 243 -18.66 2.07 21.40
N ILE A 244 -19.97 1.90 21.32
CA ILE A 244 -20.97 2.97 21.35
C ILE A 244 -21.97 2.69 22.47
N ASP A 245 -22.01 3.59 23.46
CA ASP A 245 -22.82 3.45 24.68
C ASP A 245 -24.17 4.17 24.55
N SER A 246 -25.11 3.83 25.44
CA SER A 246 -26.43 4.49 25.56
C SER A 246 -27.35 4.37 24.32
N VAL A 247 -27.05 3.45 23.41
CA VAL A 247 -27.89 3.13 22.26
C VAL A 247 -29.07 2.24 22.70
N ARG A 248 -30.31 2.72 22.53
CA ARG A 248 -31.53 2.02 22.98
C ARG A 248 -32.35 1.40 21.85
N CYS A 249 -32.16 1.84 20.61
CA CYS A 249 -32.94 1.43 19.43
C CYS A 249 -32.36 0.21 18.68
N VAL A 250 -31.15 -0.24 19.02
CA VAL A 250 -30.47 -1.32 18.28
C VAL A 250 -30.77 -2.69 18.88
N SER A 251 -31.21 -3.62 18.03
CA SER A 251 -31.45 -5.02 18.37
C SER A 251 -30.55 -5.96 17.55
N HIS A 252 -30.38 -7.21 18.00
CA HIS A 252 -29.62 -8.22 17.25
C HIS A 252 -30.14 -8.40 15.81
N LYS A 253 -31.46 -8.29 15.59
CA LYS A 253 -32.07 -8.36 14.25
C LYS A 253 -31.66 -7.19 13.35
N ILE A 254 -31.58 -5.98 13.89
CA ILE A 254 -31.09 -4.80 13.16
C ILE A 254 -29.63 -5.00 12.76
N VAL A 255 -28.79 -5.38 13.73
CA VAL A 255 -27.36 -5.66 13.49
C VAL A 255 -27.17 -6.71 12.40
N GLN A 256 -27.88 -7.85 12.47
CA GLN A 256 -27.83 -8.90 11.45
C GLN A 256 -28.31 -8.41 10.08
N THR A 257 -29.37 -7.60 10.03
CA THR A 257 -29.93 -7.08 8.77
C THR A 257 -28.93 -6.15 8.05
N VAL A 258 -28.35 -5.20 8.78
CA VAL A 258 -27.38 -4.25 8.22
C VAL A 258 -26.06 -4.95 7.87
N LEU A 259 -25.58 -5.86 8.72
CA LEU A 259 -24.38 -6.64 8.45
C LEU A 259 -24.58 -7.51 7.20
N HIS A 260 -25.76 -8.11 7.00
CA HIS A 260 -26.09 -8.82 5.78
C HIS A 260 -26.12 -7.89 4.56
N GLN A 261 -26.74 -6.71 4.65
CA GLN A 261 -26.76 -5.72 3.56
C GLN A 261 -25.36 -5.28 3.13
N TRP A 262 -24.45 -5.06 4.07
CA TRP A 262 -23.07 -4.66 3.77
C TRP A 262 -22.15 -5.84 3.38
N LEU A 263 -22.33 -7.04 3.93
CA LEU A 263 -21.40 -8.15 3.67
C LEU A 263 -21.86 -9.14 2.58
N SER A 264 -23.16 -9.35 2.37
CA SER A 264 -23.67 -10.33 1.39
C SER A 264 -23.93 -9.74 -0.01
N ASN A 265 -24.45 -8.51 -0.10
CA ASN A 265 -24.74 -7.86 -1.38
C ASN A 265 -23.47 -7.53 -2.20
N ALA A 266 -22.28 -7.65 -1.61
CA ALA A 266 -21.00 -7.52 -2.30
C ALA A 266 -20.65 -8.71 -3.21
N SER A 267 -21.29 -9.86 -3.01
CA SER A 267 -21.05 -11.07 -3.80
C SER A 267 -21.92 -11.15 -5.06
N SER A 268 -23.10 -10.50 -5.07
CA SER A 268 -24.04 -10.52 -6.21
C SER A 268 -23.60 -9.64 -7.40
N SER A 269 -22.51 -8.87 -7.27
CA SER A 269 -21.89 -8.13 -8.38
C SER A 269 -20.61 -8.80 -8.93
N ARG A 270 -20.13 -9.90 -8.32
CA ARG A 270 -18.95 -10.67 -8.78
C ARG A 270 -19.36 -11.91 -9.56
N GLN A 271 -19.68 -11.73 -10.83
CA GLN A 271 -20.07 -12.82 -11.75
C GLN A 271 -18.86 -13.64 -12.28
N ASN A 272 -17.78 -13.75 -11.50
CA ASN A 272 -16.56 -14.50 -11.81
C ASN A 272 -16.10 -15.28 -10.57
N GLU A 273 -16.27 -16.60 -10.56
CA GLU A 273 -16.03 -17.49 -9.41
C GLU A 273 -14.54 -17.87 -9.17
N HIS A 274 -13.59 -17.38 -9.96
CA HIS A 274 -12.26 -18.02 -10.04
C HIS A 274 -11.17 -17.52 -9.08
N ASP A 275 -11.27 -16.33 -8.47
CA ASP A 275 -10.14 -15.71 -7.73
C ASP A 275 -10.25 -15.75 -6.19
N ALA A 276 -11.17 -16.53 -5.63
CA ALA A 276 -11.43 -16.55 -4.18
C ALA A 276 -10.38 -17.32 -3.33
N ALA A 277 -9.31 -17.85 -3.93
CA ALA A 277 -8.44 -18.85 -3.30
C ALA A 277 -7.09 -18.35 -2.74
N THR A 278 -6.67 -17.11 -3.02
CA THR A 278 -5.24 -16.71 -2.88
C THR A 278 -4.95 -15.55 -1.91
N VAL A 279 -5.85 -15.30 -0.95
CA VAL A 279 -5.51 -14.60 0.31
C VAL A 279 -6.23 -15.32 1.45
N GLY A 280 -5.51 -15.71 2.50
CA GLY A 280 -6.02 -16.52 3.61
C GLY A 280 -6.99 -15.80 4.55
N GLY A 281 -8.17 -15.40 4.05
CA GLY A 281 -9.23 -14.79 4.84
C GLY A 281 -10.60 -15.09 4.22
N SER A 282 -11.50 -15.68 5.01
CA SER A 282 -12.83 -16.12 4.57
C SER A 282 -13.58 -15.03 3.78
N GLY A 283 -13.74 -15.27 2.48
CA GLY A 283 -14.10 -14.27 1.47
C GLY A 283 -15.58 -13.89 1.42
N ILE A 284 -16.15 -13.45 2.54
CA ILE A 284 -17.55 -12.99 2.63
C ILE A 284 -17.56 -11.56 3.18
N GLY A 285 -17.77 -10.57 2.31
CA GLY A 285 -17.87 -9.16 2.71
C GLY A 285 -17.61 -8.16 1.57
N PHE A 286 -18.22 -6.97 1.67
CA PHE A 286 -17.81 -5.82 0.86
C PHE A 286 -16.36 -5.44 1.18
N ASP A 287 -15.51 -5.44 0.16
CA ASP A 287 -14.11 -5.05 0.27
C ASP A 287 -13.74 -4.09 -0.85
N HIS A 288 -13.21 -2.93 -0.46
CA HIS A 288 -12.68 -1.93 -1.36
C HIS A 288 -11.49 -1.24 -0.66
N PRO A 289 -10.32 -1.08 -1.32
CA PRO A 289 -9.15 -0.50 -0.66
C PRO A 289 -9.38 0.90 -0.07
N GLY A 290 -10.28 1.72 -0.64
CA GLY A 290 -10.62 3.05 -0.14
C GLY A 290 -11.54 3.07 1.09
N ILE A 291 -11.88 1.91 1.65
CA ILE A 291 -12.77 1.74 2.80
C ILE A 291 -12.03 0.99 3.90
N VAL A 292 -12.23 1.36 5.17
CA VAL A 292 -11.75 0.56 6.30
C VAL A 292 -12.64 -0.67 6.43
N ARG A 293 -12.06 -1.87 6.28
CA ARG A 293 -12.81 -3.13 6.29
C ARG A 293 -13.57 -3.30 7.61
N TRP A 294 -14.88 -3.48 7.52
CA TRP A 294 -15.77 -3.80 8.63
C TRP A 294 -16.00 -5.32 8.68
N TYR A 295 -15.73 -5.94 9.83
CA TYR A 295 -15.81 -7.40 10.00
C TYR A 295 -17.09 -7.83 10.70
N LYS A 296 -17.51 -7.11 11.76
CA LYS A 296 -18.61 -7.54 12.63
C LYS A 296 -19.22 -6.37 13.37
N CYS A 297 -20.50 -6.50 13.73
CA CYS A 297 -21.12 -5.74 14.80
C CYS A 297 -21.86 -6.69 15.75
N PHE A 298 -21.91 -6.35 17.04
CA PHE A 298 -22.62 -7.12 18.05
C PHE A 298 -23.02 -6.26 19.25
N LEU A 299 -23.99 -6.75 20.03
CA LEU A 299 -24.40 -6.16 21.29
C LEU A 299 -23.73 -6.92 22.45
N SER A 300 -23.15 -6.18 23.40
CA SER A 300 -22.61 -6.73 24.65
C SER A 300 -22.54 -5.62 25.70
N GLN A 301 -22.51 -5.94 26.99
CA GLN A 301 -22.33 -4.95 28.08
C GLN A 301 -23.25 -3.69 28.03
N ARG A 302 -24.44 -3.79 27.41
CA ARG A 302 -25.36 -2.66 27.12
C ARG A 302 -24.82 -1.59 26.14
N ALA A 303 -23.82 -1.95 25.34
CA ALA A 303 -23.24 -1.14 24.27
C ALA A 303 -23.31 -1.86 22.91
N VAL A 304 -23.17 -1.09 21.83
CA VAL A 304 -22.99 -1.60 20.47
C VAL A 304 -21.51 -1.61 20.15
N PHE A 305 -20.98 -2.74 19.68
CA PHE A 305 -19.59 -2.87 19.28
C PHE A 305 -19.48 -3.05 17.77
N PHE A 306 -18.50 -2.39 17.15
CA PHE A 306 -18.13 -2.54 15.75
C PHE A 306 -16.66 -2.93 15.65
N VAL A 307 -16.38 -4.00 14.91
CA VAL A 307 -15.03 -4.55 14.71
C VAL A 307 -14.57 -4.16 13.31
N HIS A 308 -13.58 -3.28 13.24
CA HIS A 308 -12.96 -2.82 12.00
C HIS A 308 -11.50 -3.29 11.92
N HIS A 309 -10.92 -3.23 10.72
CA HIS A 309 -9.47 -3.41 10.55
C HIS A 309 -8.70 -2.34 11.31
N TYR A 310 -7.63 -2.72 12.01
CA TYR A 310 -6.73 -1.77 12.66
C TYR A 310 -5.65 -1.34 11.65
N HIS A 311 -5.64 -0.05 11.31
CA HIS A 311 -4.54 0.56 10.55
C HIS A 311 -3.57 1.23 11.52
N ALA A 312 -2.43 0.58 11.77
CA ALA A 312 -1.39 1.14 12.63
C ALA A 312 -0.94 2.52 12.12
N GLY A 313 -0.72 3.46 13.06
CA GLY A 313 -0.28 4.83 12.76
C GLY A 313 -1.25 5.70 11.97
N SER A 314 -2.44 5.24 11.58
CA SER A 314 -3.37 6.06 10.80
C SER A 314 -3.95 7.21 11.63
N MET A 315 -4.03 8.40 11.04
CA MET A 315 -4.66 9.59 11.63
C MET A 315 -5.79 10.09 10.73
N THR A 316 -6.74 10.86 11.26
CA THR A 316 -7.83 11.42 10.45
C THR A 316 -7.36 12.61 9.61
N LEU A 317 -8.04 12.91 8.49
CA LEU A 317 -7.75 14.13 7.71
C LEU A 317 -7.96 15.40 8.54
N HIS A 318 -8.94 15.37 9.46
CA HIS A 318 -9.15 16.45 10.44
C HIS A 318 -7.90 16.63 11.32
N GLU A 319 -7.43 15.56 11.98
CA GLU A 319 -6.21 15.59 12.81
C GLU A 319 -4.98 16.10 12.05
N ARG A 320 -4.87 15.78 10.76
CA ARG A 320 -3.69 16.12 9.96
C ARG A 320 -3.65 17.57 9.50
N PHE A 321 -4.78 18.10 9.02
CA PHE A 321 -4.81 19.37 8.29
C PHE A 321 -5.62 20.48 8.96
N PHE A 322 -6.41 20.16 9.99
CA PHE A 322 -7.35 21.10 10.63
C PHE A 322 -7.18 21.20 12.15
N ASN A 323 -6.47 20.27 12.79
CA ASN A 323 -6.23 20.25 14.24
C ASN A 323 -4.96 21.04 14.64
N HIS A 324 -4.88 22.31 14.25
CA HIS A 324 -3.83 23.22 14.73
C HIS A 324 -4.34 23.99 15.96
N GLY A 325 -3.67 23.78 17.11
CA GLY A 325 -4.04 24.43 18.37
C GLY A 325 -4.03 25.96 18.29
N GLN A 326 -4.87 26.61 19.11
CA GLN A 326 -5.12 28.07 19.16
C GLN A 326 -6.12 28.64 18.12
N GLY A 327 -7.03 27.84 17.58
CA GLY A 327 -8.17 28.35 16.80
C GLY A 327 -7.80 28.98 15.46
N GLN A 328 -6.56 28.80 15.02
CA GLN A 328 -6.19 28.94 13.62
C GLN A 328 -6.74 27.70 12.91
N GLY A 329 -7.55 27.91 11.87
CA GLY A 329 -8.03 26.81 11.03
C GLY A 329 -6.89 26.11 10.29
N GLY A 330 -7.25 25.11 9.50
CA GLY A 330 -6.33 24.54 8.52
C GLY A 330 -5.87 25.57 7.49
N VAL A 331 -4.86 25.19 6.70
CA VAL A 331 -4.34 26.00 5.59
C VAL A 331 -4.90 25.45 4.27
N PRO A 332 -5.27 26.29 3.29
CA PRO A 332 -5.53 25.88 1.90
C PRO A 332 -4.49 24.88 1.37
N LEU A 333 -4.93 23.70 0.91
CA LEU A 333 -4.04 22.62 0.48
C LEU A 333 -3.63 22.75 -1.00
N PRO A 334 -2.43 22.29 -1.40
CA PRO A 334 -2.00 22.29 -2.80
C PRO A 334 -2.97 21.52 -3.70
N GLU A 335 -3.37 22.10 -4.83
CA GLU A 335 -4.39 21.51 -5.71
C GLU A 335 -4.09 20.05 -6.16
N PRO A 336 -2.85 19.63 -6.50
CA PRO A 336 -2.57 18.24 -6.85
C PRO A 336 -2.89 17.25 -5.72
N LEU A 337 -2.69 17.66 -4.46
CA LEU A 337 -3.03 16.86 -3.28
C LEU A 337 -4.55 16.69 -3.17
N ILE A 338 -5.31 17.77 -3.41
CA ILE A 338 -6.78 17.74 -3.41
C ILE A 338 -7.31 16.82 -4.52
N TRP A 339 -6.68 16.81 -5.69
CA TRP A 339 -7.05 15.90 -6.78
C TRP A 339 -6.80 14.42 -6.45
N SER A 340 -5.63 14.08 -5.88
CA SER A 340 -5.34 12.71 -5.42
C SER A 340 -6.38 12.25 -4.38
N CYS A 341 -6.65 13.10 -3.39
CA CYS A 341 -7.71 12.87 -2.40
C CYS A 341 -9.09 12.64 -3.06
N ALA A 342 -9.45 13.49 -4.04
CA ALA A 342 -10.72 13.41 -4.75
C ALA A 342 -10.88 12.08 -5.52
N VAL A 343 -9.83 11.63 -6.24
CA VAL A 343 -9.83 10.37 -6.98
C VAL A 343 -10.01 9.17 -6.05
N GLN A 344 -9.24 9.11 -4.95
CA GLN A 344 -9.35 8.01 -3.99
C GLN A 344 -10.75 7.95 -3.33
N LEU A 345 -11.29 9.10 -2.92
CA LEU A 345 -12.63 9.18 -2.33
C LEU A 345 -13.73 8.83 -3.34
N VAL A 346 -13.68 9.36 -4.57
CA VAL A 346 -14.65 9.05 -5.63
C VAL A 346 -14.61 7.56 -5.98
N SER A 347 -13.43 6.93 -6.02
CA SER A 347 -13.34 5.47 -6.23
C SER A 347 -14.03 4.69 -5.11
N ALA A 348 -13.91 5.11 -3.85
CA ALA A 348 -14.51 4.45 -2.69
C ALA A 348 -16.04 4.64 -2.65
N ILE A 349 -16.52 5.87 -2.84
CA ILE A 349 -17.95 6.20 -2.91
C ILE A 349 -18.61 5.44 -4.06
N ARG A 350 -17.95 5.37 -5.24
CA ARG A 350 -18.44 4.61 -6.41
C ARG A 350 -18.63 3.12 -6.08
N ALA A 351 -17.73 2.52 -5.31
CA ALA A 351 -17.84 1.12 -4.91
C ALA A 351 -19.02 0.90 -3.96
N VAL A 352 -19.24 1.79 -2.99
CA VAL A 352 -20.37 1.71 -2.04
C VAL A 352 -21.70 1.92 -2.78
N HIS A 353 -21.84 3.02 -3.53
CA HIS A 353 -23.05 3.33 -4.29
C HIS A 353 -23.39 2.27 -5.34
N GLY A 354 -22.37 1.68 -5.98
CA GLY A 354 -22.52 0.59 -6.95
C GLY A 354 -23.08 -0.72 -6.37
N ASN A 355 -23.04 -0.90 -5.05
CA ASN A 355 -23.66 -2.03 -4.35
C ASN A 355 -25.02 -1.67 -3.71
N ASN A 356 -25.64 -0.58 -4.15
CA ASN A 356 -26.90 -0.03 -3.62
C ASN A 356 -26.83 0.36 -2.12
N LEU A 357 -25.66 0.82 -1.68
CA LEU A 357 -25.41 1.34 -0.34
C LEU A 357 -25.13 2.85 -0.39
N ALA A 358 -25.04 3.48 0.78
CA ALA A 358 -24.59 4.86 0.96
C ALA A 358 -23.50 4.89 2.03
N VAL A 359 -22.58 5.86 1.98
CA VAL A 359 -21.46 5.96 2.91
C VAL A 359 -21.93 6.48 4.26
N ARG A 360 -22.75 7.54 4.28
CA ARG A 360 -23.38 8.19 5.46
C ARG A 360 -22.43 8.76 6.52
N THR A 361 -21.16 8.36 6.54
CA THR A 361 -20.12 8.81 7.49
C THR A 361 -19.05 9.70 6.87
N LEU A 362 -19.24 10.18 5.64
CA LEU A 362 -18.25 10.94 4.90
C LEU A 362 -18.01 12.34 5.51
N GLN A 363 -16.97 12.47 6.33
CA GLN A 363 -16.51 13.72 6.98
C GLN A 363 -15.01 13.59 7.32
N LEU A 364 -14.30 14.71 7.54
CA LEU A 364 -12.83 14.75 7.68
C LEU A 364 -12.29 13.89 8.83
N ASN A 365 -13.00 13.87 9.96
CA ASN A 365 -12.71 13.04 11.14
C ASN A 365 -12.98 11.52 10.94
N HIS A 366 -13.56 11.12 9.81
CA HIS A 366 -13.84 9.72 9.47
C HIS A 366 -13.06 9.23 8.26
N ILE A 367 -12.23 10.07 7.64
CA ILE A 367 -11.31 9.66 6.57
C ILE A 367 -9.93 9.51 7.18
N LEU A 368 -9.44 8.27 7.25
CA LEU A 368 -8.09 7.97 7.71
C LEU A 368 -7.08 8.22 6.58
N CYS A 369 -5.90 8.70 6.96
CA CYS A 369 -4.74 8.84 6.10
C CYS A 369 -3.48 8.28 6.80
N THR A 370 -2.48 7.92 6.00
CA THR A 370 -1.12 7.65 6.49
C THR A 370 -0.45 8.98 6.90
N PRO A 371 0.15 9.10 8.09
CA PRO A 371 0.76 10.35 8.59
C PRO A 371 2.03 10.71 7.78
N GLU A 372 2.51 11.96 7.88
CA GLU A 372 3.70 12.42 7.15
C GLU A 372 5.01 12.04 7.85
N ASN A 373 5.09 12.31 9.16
CA ASN A 373 6.33 12.32 9.96
C ASN A 373 7.00 10.95 10.14
N SER A 374 6.42 9.88 9.60
CA SER A 374 7.00 8.55 9.61
C SER A 374 7.30 8.02 8.21
N MET A 375 6.92 8.72 7.13
CA MET A 375 7.04 8.20 5.77
C MET A 375 8.43 8.50 5.20
N PRO A 376 9.09 7.53 4.52
CA PRO A 376 10.38 7.75 3.87
C PRO A 376 10.32 8.80 2.76
N MET A 377 11.47 9.34 2.35
CA MET A 377 11.58 10.29 1.24
C MET A 377 10.94 9.76 -0.07
N SER A 378 10.94 8.45 -0.30
CA SER A 378 10.26 7.77 -1.43
C SER A 378 8.74 7.98 -1.47
N SER A 379 8.16 8.30 -0.31
CA SER A 379 6.71 8.51 -0.14
C SER A 379 6.27 9.93 -0.47
N PHE A 380 7.17 10.79 -0.95
CA PHE A 380 6.81 12.03 -1.63
C PHE A 380 6.69 11.77 -3.13
N GLY A 381 5.62 12.26 -3.74
CA GLY A 381 5.35 12.15 -5.16
C GLY A 381 5.97 13.31 -5.95
N MET A 382 5.52 13.45 -7.20
CA MET A 382 5.86 14.58 -8.04
C MET A 382 5.58 15.91 -7.31
N TYR A 383 6.48 16.89 -7.49
CA TYR A 383 6.49 18.18 -6.79
C TYR A 383 6.78 18.14 -5.27
N GLY A 384 7.21 17.00 -4.72
CA GLY A 384 7.57 16.91 -3.29
C GLY A 384 6.37 16.94 -2.34
N LEU A 385 5.18 16.58 -2.83
CA LEU A 385 3.97 16.45 -2.03
C LEU A 385 3.85 15.02 -1.47
N PRO A 386 3.34 14.82 -0.24
CA PRO A 386 3.22 13.49 0.35
C PRO A 386 2.18 12.62 -0.38
N LYS A 387 2.54 11.39 -0.73
CA LYS A 387 1.61 10.36 -1.25
C LYS A 387 0.66 9.96 -0.11
N LEU A 388 -0.57 10.46 -0.13
CA LEU A 388 -1.58 10.12 0.88
C LEU A 388 -2.30 8.83 0.53
N ARG A 389 -2.54 7.96 1.52
CA ARG A 389 -3.41 6.80 1.34
C ARG A 389 -4.69 6.93 2.15
N LEU A 390 -5.80 7.26 1.49
CA LEU A 390 -7.09 7.56 2.13
C LEU A 390 -7.99 6.33 2.31
N ARG A 391 -8.64 6.23 3.48
CA ARG A 391 -9.64 5.19 3.77
C ARG A 391 -10.82 5.77 4.52
N ILE A 392 -12.03 5.64 3.96
CA ILE A 392 -13.27 6.03 4.64
C ILE A 392 -13.56 5.00 5.74
N ASN A 393 -13.63 5.47 6.98
CA ASN A 393 -13.91 4.68 8.17
C ASN A 393 -15.40 4.74 8.54
N CYS A 394 -15.79 3.95 9.54
CA CYS A 394 -17.08 4.05 10.22
C CYS A 394 -18.32 3.72 9.35
N VAL A 395 -18.11 3.13 8.16
CA VAL A 395 -19.21 2.65 7.29
C VAL A 395 -20.11 1.67 8.04
N GLY A 396 -21.41 1.65 7.71
CA GLY A 396 -22.41 0.81 8.38
C GLY A 396 -22.82 1.24 9.80
N ILE A 397 -22.06 2.11 10.49
CA ILE A 397 -22.41 2.56 11.85
C ILE A 397 -23.74 3.30 11.86
N ILE A 398 -23.91 4.29 10.99
CA ILE A 398 -25.15 5.08 10.92
C ILE A 398 -26.33 4.20 10.46
N ASP A 399 -26.10 3.19 9.61
CA ASP A 399 -27.16 2.25 9.19
C ASP A 399 -27.68 1.39 10.34
N VAL A 400 -26.81 1.02 11.29
CA VAL A 400 -27.21 0.34 12.53
C VAL A 400 -27.92 1.30 13.49
N LEU A 401 -27.35 2.48 13.74
CA LEU A 401 -27.86 3.44 14.74
C LEU A 401 -29.19 4.10 14.31
N GLU A 402 -29.32 4.47 13.03
CA GLU A 402 -30.48 5.14 12.46
C GLU A 402 -31.36 4.20 11.60
N PHE A 403 -31.32 2.89 11.85
CA PHE A 403 -32.04 1.88 11.03
C PHE A 403 -33.53 2.21 10.82
N GLU A 404 -34.20 2.76 11.84
CA GLU A 404 -35.62 3.09 11.80
C GLU A 404 -35.94 4.41 11.05
N ALA A 405 -34.94 5.24 10.73
CA ALA A 405 -35.14 6.56 10.14
C ALA A 405 -35.58 6.53 8.65
N ARG A 406 -35.48 5.37 7.99
CA ARG A 406 -36.04 5.05 6.65
C ARG A 406 -35.95 6.16 5.59
N LYS A 407 -34.77 6.78 5.44
CA LYS A 407 -34.46 7.65 4.29
C LYS A 407 -34.34 6.83 3.01
N GLY A 408 -34.68 7.43 1.87
CA GLY A 408 -34.49 6.80 0.56
C GLY A 408 -33.01 6.68 0.22
N LEU A 409 -32.60 5.63 -0.49
CA LEU A 409 -31.20 5.42 -0.89
C LEU A 409 -30.67 6.62 -1.71
N GLU A 410 -31.47 7.14 -2.64
CA GLU A 410 -31.12 8.31 -3.45
C GLU A 410 -30.87 9.57 -2.61
N GLU A 411 -31.67 9.82 -1.57
CA GLU A 411 -31.45 10.92 -0.61
C GLU A 411 -30.11 10.76 0.12
N LEU A 412 -29.80 9.54 0.57
CA LEU A 412 -28.55 9.23 1.26
C LEU A 412 -27.33 9.40 0.33
N GLN A 413 -27.42 8.94 -0.92
CA GLN A 413 -26.36 9.10 -1.91
C GLN A 413 -26.18 10.57 -2.33
N ILE A 414 -27.25 11.36 -2.44
CA ILE A 414 -27.17 12.82 -2.64
C ILE A 414 -26.43 13.49 -1.48
N VAL A 415 -26.71 13.09 -0.23
CA VAL A 415 -26.00 13.61 0.96
C VAL A 415 -24.52 13.23 0.93
N ASP A 416 -24.14 12.02 0.52
CA ASP A 416 -22.73 11.64 0.32
C ASP A 416 -22.05 12.54 -0.73
N MET A 417 -22.73 12.86 -1.84
CA MET A 417 -22.18 13.75 -2.86
C MET A 417 -22.03 15.21 -2.38
N ARG A 418 -22.97 15.72 -1.56
CA ARG A 418 -22.80 17.01 -0.88
C ARG A 418 -21.61 16.97 0.08
N ALA A 419 -21.47 15.90 0.87
CA ALA A 419 -20.37 15.73 1.82
C ALA A 419 -19.01 15.68 1.14
N LEU A 420 -18.89 14.99 0.00
CA LEU A 420 -17.69 15.06 -0.85
C LEU A 420 -17.39 16.51 -1.27
N GLY A 421 -18.40 17.26 -1.72
CA GLY A 421 -18.26 18.67 -2.06
C GLY A 421 -17.76 19.52 -0.89
N CYS A 422 -18.30 19.32 0.30
CA CYS A 422 -17.87 20.01 1.52
C CYS A 422 -16.41 19.68 1.89
N ILE A 423 -16.00 18.42 1.81
CA ILE A 423 -14.61 17.99 2.06
C ILE A 423 -13.62 18.62 1.06
N LEU A 424 -13.96 18.64 -0.23
CA LEU A 424 -13.15 19.32 -1.24
C LEU A 424 -13.07 20.82 -0.96
N LEU A 425 -14.19 21.45 -0.61
CA LEU A 425 -14.23 22.86 -0.24
C LEU A 425 -13.34 23.15 0.97
N SER A 426 -13.44 22.34 2.03
CA SER A 426 -12.58 22.46 3.22
C SER A 426 -11.09 22.33 2.91
N MET A 427 -10.70 21.38 2.05
CA MET A 427 -9.31 21.27 1.61
C MET A 427 -8.87 22.50 0.80
N THR A 428 -9.76 23.10 0.00
CA THR A 428 -9.41 24.34 -0.74
C THR A 428 -9.33 25.57 0.16
N THR A 429 -10.15 25.69 1.22
CA THR A 429 -10.25 26.90 2.05
C THR A 429 -9.43 26.84 3.33
N GLY A 430 -9.02 25.65 3.78
CA GLY A 430 -8.46 25.44 5.12
C GLY A 430 -9.50 25.46 6.25
N THR A 431 -10.78 25.69 5.94
CA THR A 431 -11.86 25.73 6.94
C THR A 431 -12.67 24.44 6.94
N GLU A 432 -12.88 23.83 8.11
CA GLU A 432 -13.80 22.68 8.20
C GLU A 432 -15.24 23.13 7.93
N ILE A 433 -15.90 22.47 6.98
CA ILE A 433 -17.24 22.77 6.48
C ILE A 433 -18.00 21.46 6.40
N ASN A 434 -19.17 21.38 7.04
CA ASN A 434 -20.02 20.21 7.04
C ASN A 434 -21.28 20.43 6.21
N VAL A 435 -21.93 19.34 5.80
CA VAL A 435 -23.20 19.40 5.05
C VAL A 435 -24.28 20.16 5.83
N ASN A 436 -24.30 20.01 7.16
CA ASN A 436 -25.28 20.67 8.03
C ASN A 436 -25.07 22.19 8.19
N ASP A 437 -23.86 22.70 7.91
CA ASP A 437 -23.56 24.13 8.01
C ASP A 437 -24.17 24.89 6.83
N ILE A 438 -24.16 24.27 5.65
CA ILE A 438 -24.76 24.79 4.42
C ILE A 438 -26.22 24.35 4.31
N PHE A 439 -26.48 23.06 4.15
CA PHE A 439 -27.78 22.47 3.80
C PHE A 439 -28.65 22.13 5.02
N ASN A 440 -28.60 22.96 6.06
CA ASN A 440 -29.52 22.85 7.18
C ASN A 440 -30.98 22.95 6.68
N ARG A 441 -31.89 22.14 7.25
CA ARG A 441 -33.34 22.21 6.93
C ARG A 441 -33.96 23.59 7.21
N ASN A 442 -33.33 24.38 8.07
CA ASN A 442 -33.76 25.74 8.39
C ASN A 442 -33.26 26.80 7.38
N ASN A 443 -32.26 26.46 6.54
CA ASN A 443 -31.66 27.39 5.59
C ASN A 443 -32.40 27.34 4.25
N THR A 444 -32.91 28.48 3.79
CA THR A 444 -33.47 28.61 2.43
C THR A 444 -32.39 28.49 1.36
N SER A 445 -32.74 28.11 0.12
CA SER A 445 -31.79 28.03 -1.00
C SER A 445 -31.03 29.34 -1.27
N GLN A 446 -31.63 30.49 -0.94
CA GLN A 446 -30.98 31.81 -1.01
C GLN A 446 -29.89 31.97 0.07
N GLN A 447 -30.17 31.57 1.32
CA GLN A 447 -29.19 31.58 2.40
C GLN A 447 -28.05 30.58 2.13
N GLN A 448 -28.37 29.39 1.61
CA GLN A 448 -27.38 28.40 1.19
C GLN A 448 -26.44 28.97 0.10
N ALA A 449 -26.99 29.65 -0.90
CA ALA A 449 -26.21 30.31 -1.95
C ALA A 449 -25.35 31.46 -1.40
N GLN A 450 -25.86 32.22 -0.42
CA GLN A 450 -25.11 33.30 0.23
C GLN A 450 -23.90 32.78 1.01
N ILE A 451 -24.06 31.69 1.78
CA ILE A 451 -22.96 31.04 2.51
C ILE A 451 -21.88 30.54 1.53
N LEU A 452 -22.30 29.94 0.42
CA LEU A 452 -21.38 29.39 -0.59
C LEU A 452 -20.67 30.46 -1.44
N MET A 453 -21.19 31.68 -1.53
CA MET A 453 -20.70 32.71 -2.44
C MET A 453 -19.24 33.10 -2.17
N GLU A 454 -18.88 33.33 -0.90
CA GLU A 454 -17.52 33.70 -0.49
C GLU A 454 -16.52 32.56 -0.76
N TYR A 455 -16.88 31.34 -0.38
CA TYR A 455 -16.05 30.16 -0.63
C TYR A 455 -15.86 29.90 -2.14
N PHE A 456 -16.91 30.03 -2.94
CA PHE A 456 -16.81 29.88 -4.40
C PHE A 456 -15.93 30.96 -5.04
N GLN A 457 -16.01 32.21 -4.59
CA GLN A 457 -15.12 33.28 -5.06
C GLN A 457 -13.65 32.99 -4.69
N PHE A 458 -13.41 32.48 -3.48
CA PHE A 458 -12.07 32.07 -3.05
C PHE A 458 -11.52 30.95 -3.94
N VAL A 459 -12.30 29.90 -4.21
CA VAL A 459 -11.88 28.79 -5.08
C VAL A 459 -11.60 29.26 -6.51
N GLN A 460 -12.47 30.09 -7.09
CA GLN A 460 -12.28 30.67 -8.43
C GLN A 460 -11.01 31.50 -8.58
N THR A 461 -10.54 32.11 -7.48
CA THR A 461 -9.38 33.02 -7.49
C THR A 461 -8.06 32.26 -7.29
N ASN A 462 -8.07 31.17 -6.52
CA ASN A 462 -6.84 30.49 -6.06
C ASN A 462 -6.61 29.10 -6.67
N TYR A 463 -7.62 28.50 -7.31
CA TYR A 463 -7.56 27.14 -7.86
C TYR A 463 -7.99 27.10 -9.33
N SER A 464 -7.73 25.99 -10.00
CA SER A 464 -8.14 25.78 -11.38
C SER A 464 -9.67 25.88 -11.55
N ARG A 465 -10.07 26.29 -12.76
CA ARG A 465 -11.47 26.33 -13.18
C ARG A 465 -12.14 24.95 -13.05
N GLU A 466 -11.38 23.87 -13.21
CA GLU A 466 -11.88 22.49 -13.09
C GLU A 466 -12.21 22.13 -11.64
N MET A 467 -11.38 22.53 -10.68
CA MET A 467 -11.64 22.37 -9.25
C MET A 467 -12.91 23.12 -8.85
N TYR A 468 -13.05 24.38 -9.29
CA TYR A 468 -14.26 25.17 -9.09
C TYR A 468 -15.51 24.49 -9.69
N ILE A 469 -15.44 24.02 -10.94
CA ILE A 469 -16.59 23.37 -11.61
C ILE A 469 -17.02 22.11 -10.85
N LEU A 470 -16.06 21.29 -10.39
CA LEU A 470 -16.36 20.09 -9.60
C LEU A 470 -17.07 20.47 -8.30
N ILE A 471 -16.47 21.33 -7.47
CA ILE A 471 -17.03 21.75 -6.18
C ILE A 471 -18.40 22.40 -6.36
N HIS A 472 -18.56 23.29 -7.34
CA HIS A 472 -19.84 23.93 -7.66
C HIS A 472 -20.90 22.90 -8.09
N SER A 473 -20.54 21.89 -8.90
CA SER A 473 -21.46 20.82 -9.31
C SER A 473 -21.94 19.95 -8.13
N LEU A 474 -21.10 19.83 -7.09
CA LEU A 474 -21.42 19.10 -5.86
C LEU A 474 -22.19 19.94 -4.85
N LEU A 475 -22.04 21.28 -4.85
CA LEU A 475 -22.59 22.16 -3.81
C LEU A 475 -23.66 23.17 -4.27
N ASN A 476 -24.00 23.26 -5.56
CA ASN A 476 -25.06 24.17 -6.03
C ASN A 476 -26.40 23.89 -5.30
N PRO A 477 -27.01 24.85 -4.57
CA PRO A 477 -28.22 24.61 -3.78
C PRO A 477 -29.51 24.49 -4.60
N ASN A 478 -29.49 24.93 -5.86
CA ASN A 478 -30.67 24.93 -6.74
C ASN A 478 -30.78 23.65 -7.59
N VAL A 479 -29.74 22.81 -7.61
CA VAL A 479 -29.65 21.61 -8.46
C VAL A 479 -29.11 20.45 -7.61
N PRO A 480 -29.70 19.24 -7.65
CA PRO A 480 -29.13 18.08 -6.99
C PRO A 480 -27.73 17.76 -7.57
N PRO A 481 -26.78 17.27 -6.76
CA PRO A 481 -25.45 16.92 -7.25
C PRO A 481 -25.54 15.78 -8.27
N SER A 482 -24.62 15.77 -9.23
CA SER A 482 -24.52 14.66 -10.19
C SER A 482 -24.21 13.34 -9.48
N ASN A 483 -24.76 12.24 -9.98
CA ASN A 483 -24.48 10.92 -9.44
C ASN A 483 -22.97 10.58 -9.54
N ILE A 484 -22.52 9.67 -8.69
CA ILE A 484 -21.11 9.29 -8.58
C ILE A 484 -20.50 8.75 -9.88
N ARG A 485 -21.29 8.15 -10.79
CA ARG A 485 -20.80 7.65 -12.08
C ARG A 485 -20.41 8.79 -13.01
N THR A 486 -21.20 9.87 -13.05
CA THR A 486 -20.87 11.09 -13.81
C THR A 486 -19.62 11.76 -13.27
N ILE A 487 -19.50 11.87 -11.94
CA ILE A 487 -18.30 12.44 -11.30
C ILE A 487 -17.07 11.58 -11.57
N ALA A 488 -17.16 10.25 -11.41
CA ALA A 488 -16.07 9.33 -11.74
C ALA A 488 -15.64 9.40 -13.23
N ALA A 489 -16.58 9.66 -14.15
CA ALA A 489 -16.24 9.88 -15.57
C ALA A 489 -15.49 11.20 -15.78
N SER A 490 -15.87 12.29 -15.08
CA SER A 490 -15.14 13.58 -15.18
C SER A 490 -13.73 13.54 -14.57
N LEU A 491 -13.47 12.65 -13.61
CA LEU A 491 -12.15 12.46 -13.00
C LEU A 491 -11.27 11.42 -13.73
N ALA A 492 -11.73 10.85 -14.86
CA ALA A 492 -11.08 9.71 -15.50
C ALA A 492 -9.59 9.93 -15.85
N MET A 493 -9.20 11.11 -16.34
CA MET A 493 -7.78 11.41 -16.64
C MET A 493 -6.93 11.41 -15.36
N ARG A 494 -7.40 12.07 -14.31
CA ARG A 494 -6.74 12.11 -12.99
C ARG A 494 -6.68 10.75 -12.30
N ALA A 495 -7.59 9.84 -12.68
CA ALA A 495 -7.55 8.46 -12.23
C ALA A 495 -6.44 7.63 -12.90
N PHE A 496 -5.93 8.05 -14.07
CA PHE A 496 -4.70 7.49 -14.62
C PHE A 496 -3.46 8.06 -13.91
N ASP A 497 -3.42 9.37 -13.66
CA ASP A 497 -2.32 9.99 -12.88
C ASP A 497 -2.14 9.32 -11.50
N GLU A 498 -3.24 9.08 -10.78
CA GLU A 498 -3.24 8.38 -9.49
C GLU A 498 -2.91 6.87 -9.61
N LEU A 499 -3.23 6.24 -10.75
CA LEU A 499 -2.89 4.85 -11.04
C LEU A 499 -1.38 4.69 -11.29
N ASP A 500 -0.77 5.62 -12.01
CA ASP A 500 0.69 5.63 -12.23
C ASP A 500 1.43 5.83 -10.91
N VAL A 501 0.99 6.77 -10.05
CA VAL A 501 1.51 6.94 -8.68
C VAL A 501 1.31 5.67 -7.82
N ALA A 502 0.23 4.91 -8.05
CA ALA A 502 0.01 3.64 -7.38
C ALA A 502 0.96 2.53 -7.89
N TYR A 503 1.29 2.50 -9.19
CA TYR A 503 2.29 1.58 -9.74
C TYR A 503 3.70 1.90 -9.24
N ASP A 504 4.11 3.17 -9.22
CA ASP A 504 5.39 3.60 -8.62
C ASP A 504 5.52 3.10 -7.16
N CYS A 505 4.43 3.19 -6.38
CA CYS A 505 4.37 2.71 -5.01
C CYS A 505 4.44 1.17 -4.91
N ILE A 506 3.87 0.44 -5.87
CA ILE A 506 3.95 -1.02 -5.94
C ILE A 506 5.40 -1.46 -6.23
N ASP A 507 6.06 -0.83 -7.21
CA ASP A 507 7.43 -1.18 -7.60
C ASP A 507 8.45 -0.83 -6.50
N GLU A 508 8.27 0.32 -5.83
CA GLU A 508 9.01 0.70 -4.62
C GLU A 508 8.88 -0.40 -3.53
N ARG A 509 7.65 -0.82 -3.21
CA ARG A 509 7.41 -1.87 -2.21
C ARG A 509 7.91 -3.23 -2.65
N HIS A 510 7.92 -3.53 -3.95
CA HIS A 510 8.48 -4.76 -4.50
C HIS A 510 10.02 -4.81 -4.35
N GLY A 511 10.70 -3.68 -4.55
CA GLY A 511 12.13 -3.54 -4.27
C GLY A 511 12.45 -3.81 -2.80
N SER A 512 11.76 -3.15 -1.88
CA SER A 512 11.91 -3.36 -0.43
C SER A 512 11.58 -4.79 0.01
N LEU A 513 10.53 -5.40 -0.53
CA LEU A 513 10.18 -6.81 -0.28
C LEU A 513 11.27 -7.77 -0.77
N THR A 514 11.86 -7.51 -1.93
CA THR A 514 12.96 -8.31 -2.49
C THR A 514 14.19 -8.27 -1.58
N GLY A 515 14.54 -7.09 -1.06
CA GLY A 515 15.63 -6.94 -0.09
C GLY A 515 15.40 -7.74 1.20
N ILE A 516 14.18 -7.68 1.77
CA ILE A 516 13.82 -8.51 2.94
C ILE A 516 13.88 -10.01 2.61
N TYR A 517 13.41 -10.41 1.43
CA TYR A 517 13.36 -11.80 1.01
C TYR A 517 14.76 -12.42 0.93
N GLU A 518 15.71 -11.73 0.29
CA GLU A 518 17.11 -12.15 0.22
C GLU A 518 17.76 -12.23 1.61
N SER A 519 17.51 -11.26 2.48
CA SER A 519 17.97 -11.31 3.88
C SER A 519 17.34 -12.46 4.67
N GLY A 520 16.09 -12.83 4.36
CA GLY A 520 15.45 -14.03 4.90
C GLY A 520 16.12 -15.33 4.43
N ARG A 521 16.63 -15.38 3.19
CA ARG A 521 17.44 -16.51 2.67
C ARG A 521 18.78 -16.58 3.40
N ALA A 522 19.51 -15.46 3.43
CA ALA A 522 20.80 -15.35 4.11
C ALA A 522 20.69 -15.72 5.61
N LEU A 523 19.64 -15.26 6.31
CA LEU A 523 19.40 -15.61 7.71
C LEU A 523 19.22 -17.13 7.92
N ARG A 524 18.51 -17.83 7.02
CA ARG A 524 18.36 -19.29 7.10
C ARG A 524 19.69 -20.01 6.90
N LEU A 525 20.53 -19.56 5.95
CA LEU A 525 21.87 -20.11 5.78
C LEU A 525 22.76 -19.85 7.00
N MET A 526 22.73 -18.64 7.56
CA MET A 526 23.46 -18.29 8.79
C MET A 526 23.03 -19.16 9.97
N MET A 527 21.73 -19.45 10.12
CA MET A 527 21.22 -20.38 11.14
C MET A 527 21.74 -21.80 10.91
N LYS A 528 21.66 -22.34 9.68
CA LYS A 528 22.19 -23.68 9.37
C LYS A 528 23.69 -23.78 9.67
N LEU A 529 24.46 -22.81 9.19
CA LEU A 529 25.91 -22.72 9.45
C LEU A 529 26.19 -22.64 10.96
N ALA A 530 25.44 -21.86 11.73
CA ALA A 530 25.60 -21.77 13.18
C ALA A 530 25.20 -23.02 13.96
N PHE A 531 24.31 -23.88 13.43
CA PHE A 531 23.96 -25.16 14.06
C PHE A 531 25.00 -26.27 13.84
N VAL A 532 25.80 -26.16 12.76
CA VAL A 532 26.82 -27.14 12.35
C VAL A 532 28.22 -26.73 12.80
N ASN A 533 28.62 -25.49 12.52
CA ASN A 533 29.94 -24.96 12.86
C ASN A 533 30.16 -24.95 14.38
N GLU A 534 31.36 -25.31 14.81
CA GLU A 534 31.80 -25.34 16.22
C GLU A 534 30.94 -26.22 17.15
N ARG A 535 30.02 -27.04 16.62
CA ARG A 535 29.16 -27.88 17.44
C ARG A 535 30.04 -28.87 18.22
N PRO A 536 30.04 -28.84 19.58
CA PRO A 536 30.73 -29.83 20.37
C PRO A 536 29.96 -31.15 20.30
N GLU A 537 30.70 -32.26 20.14
CA GLU A 537 30.28 -33.66 20.28
C GLU A 537 28.87 -34.01 19.75
N PHE A 538 28.81 -34.63 18.56
CA PHE A 538 27.55 -35.10 17.99
C PHE A 538 27.54 -36.63 17.83
N GLY A 539 26.68 -37.29 18.62
CA GLY A 539 26.56 -38.75 18.60
C GLY A 539 27.79 -39.46 19.19
N ILE A 540 28.47 -40.24 18.36
CA ILE A 540 29.62 -41.09 18.78
C ILE A 540 30.97 -40.44 18.41
N ASP A 541 31.00 -39.48 17.47
CA ASP A 541 32.23 -38.79 17.08
C ASP A 541 32.40 -37.46 17.84
N PRO A 542 33.36 -37.36 18.78
CA PRO A 542 33.63 -36.10 19.47
C PRO A 542 34.21 -35.02 18.53
N ASN A 543 34.73 -35.42 17.37
CA ASN A 543 35.33 -34.53 16.36
C ASN A 543 34.43 -34.32 15.13
N TRP A 544 33.11 -34.58 15.23
CA TRP A 544 32.17 -34.48 14.11
C TRP A 544 32.20 -33.14 13.36
N SER A 545 32.42 -32.02 14.08
CA SER A 545 32.54 -30.67 13.49
C SER A 545 33.94 -30.34 12.93
N GLU A 546 34.93 -31.21 13.16
CA GLU A 546 36.34 -31.06 12.76
C GLU A 546 36.76 -32.02 11.64
N SER A 547 35.85 -32.87 11.15
CA SER A 547 36.13 -33.92 10.17
C SER A 547 35.27 -33.78 8.90
N GLY A 548 35.73 -34.41 7.80
CA GLY A 548 34.97 -34.59 6.56
C GLY A 548 34.31 -33.33 6.00
N ASP A 549 33.00 -33.42 5.73
CA ASP A 549 32.19 -32.33 5.17
C ASP A 549 32.08 -31.12 6.13
N CYS A 550 32.04 -31.36 7.44
CA CYS A 550 31.99 -30.30 8.45
C CYS A 550 33.28 -29.46 8.47
N TYR A 551 34.44 -30.07 8.20
CA TYR A 551 35.70 -29.35 8.06
C TYR A 551 35.68 -28.38 6.86
N ILE A 552 35.04 -28.74 5.75
CA ILE A 552 34.84 -27.85 4.60
C ILE A 552 34.00 -26.63 5.02
N LEU A 553 32.92 -26.85 5.78
CA LEU A 553 32.06 -25.76 6.28
C LEU A 553 32.78 -24.84 7.27
N LYS A 554 33.64 -25.39 8.14
CA LYS A 554 34.50 -24.61 9.05
C LYS A 554 35.48 -23.70 8.29
N LEU A 555 36.10 -24.20 7.22
CA LEU A 555 36.97 -23.40 6.36
C LEU A 555 36.17 -22.39 5.52
N PHE A 556 34.97 -22.74 5.06
CA PHE A 556 34.08 -21.81 4.38
C PHE A 556 33.66 -20.65 5.30
N ARG A 557 33.32 -20.92 6.56
CA ARG A 557 33.08 -19.88 7.57
C ARG A 557 34.30 -18.96 7.73
N ASP A 558 35.53 -19.50 7.73
CA ASP A 558 36.74 -18.67 7.76
C ASP A 558 36.90 -17.81 6.50
N PHE A 559 36.65 -18.37 5.31
CA PHE A 559 36.66 -17.67 4.02
C PHE A 559 35.62 -16.53 3.93
N VAL A 560 34.44 -16.70 4.53
CA VAL A 560 33.37 -15.68 4.50
C VAL A 560 33.52 -14.63 5.61
N PHE A 561 33.81 -15.04 6.85
CA PHE A 561 33.71 -14.15 8.03
C PHE A 561 35.03 -13.78 8.70
N HIS A 562 36.13 -14.46 8.39
CA HIS A 562 37.44 -14.25 9.01
C HIS A 562 38.51 -13.80 8.00
N GLN A 563 38.10 -12.99 7.02
CA GLN A 563 39.03 -12.34 6.10
C GLN A 563 39.99 -11.41 6.85
N ALA A 564 41.24 -11.35 6.39
CA ALA A 564 42.26 -10.46 6.92
C ALA A 564 43.08 -9.82 5.78
N ASP A 565 43.58 -8.61 6.01
CA ASP A 565 44.48 -7.93 5.08
C ASP A 565 45.91 -8.47 5.16
N GLY A 566 46.81 -7.97 4.29
CA GLY A 566 48.23 -8.37 4.30
C GLY A 566 49.01 -8.02 5.57
N ALA A 567 48.41 -7.30 6.52
CA ALA A 567 48.95 -7.02 7.85
C ALA A 567 48.24 -7.82 8.96
N GLY A 568 47.37 -8.77 8.60
CA GLY A 568 46.61 -9.60 9.54
C GLY A 568 45.44 -8.89 10.23
N ARG A 569 45.02 -7.71 9.75
CA ARG A 569 43.90 -6.97 10.33
C ARG A 569 42.57 -7.46 9.74
N PRO A 570 41.50 -7.60 10.54
CA PRO A 570 40.22 -8.14 10.06
C PRO A 570 39.59 -7.26 8.98
N VAL A 571 39.09 -7.90 7.93
CA VAL A 571 38.38 -7.27 6.81
C VAL A 571 36.88 -7.51 6.98
N MET A 572 36.13 -6.44 7.21
CA MET A 572 34.68 -6.47 7.42
C MET A 572 33.94 -6.14 6.11
N ASP A 573 34.18 -6.91 5.05
CA ASP A 573 33.53 -6.71 3.75
C ASP A 573 32.18 -7.44 3.70
N LEU A 574 31.10 -6.67 3.92
CA LEU A 574 29.75 -7.21 3.84
C LEU A 574 29.34 -7.58 2.40
N GLY A 575 29.98 -7.03 1.37
CA GLY A 575 29.73 -7.37 -0.03
C GLY A 575 30.25 -8.74 -0.38
N HIS A 576 31.44 -9.08 0.12
CA HIS A 576 31.96 -10.46 0.08
C HIS A 576 31.04 -11.43 0.79
N VAL A 577 30.57 -11.08 2.00
CA VAL A 577 29.63 -11.93 2.78
C VAL A 577 28.34 -12.18 2.01
N VAL A 578 27.69 -11.12 1.51
CA VAL A 578 26.45 -11.22 0.72
C VAL A 578 26.66 -12.06 -0.54
N SER A 579 27.69 -11.75 -1.33
CA SER A 579 27.94 -12.49 -2.57
C SER A 579 28.24 -13.96 -2.30
N SER A 580 28.95 -14.28 -1.21
CA SER A 580 29.29 -15.66 -0.85
C SER A 580 28.07 -16.45 -0.37
N LEU A 581 27.19 -15.84 0.44
CA LEU A 581 25.95 -16.48 0.88
C LEU A 581 24.95 -16.63 -0.26
N ASN A 582 24.85 -15.68 -1.18
CA ASN A 582 23.96 -15.78 -2.34
C ASN A 582 24.43 -16.87 -3.32
N LYS A 583 25.75 -16.99 -3.57
CA LYS A 583 26.32 -18.08 -4.37
C LYS A 583 26.15 -19.44 -3.70
N LEU A 584 26.24 -19.50 -2.36
CA LEU A 584 25.95 -20.71 -1.59
C LEU A 584 24.47 -21.12 -1.72
N ASP A 585 23.53 -20.19 -1.54
CA ASP A 585 22.09 -20.49 -1.65
C ASP A 585 21.67 -20.88 -3.09
N ALA A 586 22.38 -20.35 -4.09
CA ALA A 586 22.19 -20.68 -5.49
C ALA A 586 22.89 -22.00 -5.91
N ALA A 587 23.73 -22.59 -5.05
CA ALA A 587 24.63 -23.69 -5.38
C ALA A 587 25.47 -23.41 -6.65
N ASP A 588 26.19 -22.29 -6.66
CA ASP A 588 27.00 -21.85 -7.79
C ASP A 588 28.20 -22.80 -8.05
N GLU A 589 28.50 -23.06 -9.33
CA GLU A 589 29.64 -23.87 -9.77
C GLU A 589 30.98 -23.09 -9.69
N GLU A 590 30.95 -21.79 -9.40
CA GLU A 590 32.14 -20.98 -9.13
C GLU A 590 33.01 -21.62 -8.03
N LYS A 591 34.30 -21.79 -8.35
CA LYS A 591 35.28 -22.43 -7.45
C LYS A 591 36.01 -21.41 -6.59
N ILE A 592 36.02 -21.68 -5.29
CA ILE A 592 36.71 -20.90 -4.26
C ILE A 592 37.87 -21.69 -3.65
N VAL A 593 38.83 -20.97 -3.10
CA VAL A 593 40.00 -21.53 -2.41
C VAL A 593 39.80 -21.40 -0.91
N LEU A 594 39.76 -22.53 -0.22
CA LEU A 594 39.59 -22.63 1.23
C LEU A 594 40.93 -23.06 1.86
N SER A 595 41.47 -22.24 2.76
CA SER A 595 42.77 -22.46 3.40
C SER A 595 42.67 -22.62 4.92
N SER A 596 43.39 -23.59 5.49
CA SER A 596 43.50 -23.73 6.95
C SER A 596 44.24 -22.54 7.59
N ARG A 597 43.94 -22.26 8.87
CA ARG A 597 44.53 -21.14 9.63
C ARG A 597 46.05 -21.22 9.79
N ASP A 598 46.64 -22.41 9.67
CA ASP A 598 48.08 -22.63 9.69
C ASP A 598 48.71 -22.62 8.28
N GLY A 599 47.92 -22.37 7.23
CA GLY A 599 48.35 -22.30 5.84
C GLY A 599 48.77 -23.63 5.20
N LYS A 600 48.65 -24.76 5.90
CA LYS A 600 49.16 -26.06 5.43
C LYS A 600 48.20 -26.80 4.51
N ASN A 601 46.89 -26.66 4.73
CA ASN A 601 45.87 -27.29 3.91
C ASN A 601 45.20 -26.24 3.02
N VAL A 602 45.12 -26.51 1.73
CA VAL A 602 44.41 -25.70 0.75
C VAL A 602 43.49 -26.62 -0.06
N LEU A 603 42.20 -26.30 -0.07
CA LEU A 603 41.16 -27.02 -0.80
C LEU A 603 40.57 -26.10 -1.87
N VAL A 604 40.16 -26.67 -3.00
CA VAL A 604 39.45 -25.97 -4.06
C VAL A 604 38.11 -26.66 -4.25
N VAL A 605 37.02 -25.95 -3.97
CA VAL A 605 35.64 -26.45 -3.97
C VAL A 605 34.72 -25.44 -4.66
N SER A 606 33.61 -25.88 -5.25
CA SER A 606 32.55 -24.98 -5.72
C SER A 606 31.64 -24.54 -4.57
N PHE A 607 30.85 -23.47 -4.76
CA PHE A 607 29.77 -23.15 -3.82
C PHE A 607 28.70 -24.27 -3.78
N ALA A 608 28.49 -24.99 -4.90
CA ALA A 608 27.63 -26.17 -4.96
C ALA A 608 28.10 -27.30 -4.03
N ASP A 609 29.41 -27.59 -4.00
CA ASP A 609 30.01 -28.58 -3.08
C ASP A 609 29.75 -28.18 -1.62
N VAL A 610 30.00 -26.90 -1.28
CA VAL A 610 29.78 -26.37 0.07
C VAL A 610 28.30 -26.41 0.46
N ALA A 611 27.39 -26.09 -0.46
CA ALA A 611 25.94 -26.15 -0.25
C ALA A 611 25.48 -27.58 0.04
N TRP A 612 26.01 -28.57 -0.69
CA TRP A 612 25.75 -29.98 -0.45
C TRP A 612 26.26 -30.45 0.92
N CYS A 613 27.49 -30.08 1.29
CA CYS A 613 28.04 -30.36 2.63
C CYS A 613 27.15 -29.76 3.73
N LEU A 614 26.69 -28.51 3.57
CA LEU A 614 25.84 -27.81 4.54
C LEU A 614 24.49 -28.50 4.71
N GLU A 615 23.83 -28.83 3.61
CA GLU A 615 22.51 -29.46 3.67
C GLU A 615 22.59 -30.86 4.26
N LYS A 616 23.60 -31.66 3.87
CA LYS A 616 23.84 -33.00 4.42
C LYS A 616 24.08 -32.96 5.94
N ALA A 617 25.00 -32.11 6.40
CA ALA A 617 25.31 -31.98 7.82
C ALA A 617 24.10 -31.47 8.62
N TYR A 618 23.34 -30.51 8.06
CA TYR A 618 22.13 -30.00 8.72
C TYR A 618 21.01 -31.04 8.80
N GLN A 619 20.80 -31.85 7.76
CA GLN A 619 19.82 -32.94 7.78
C GLN A 619 20.17 -34.02 8.82
N GLU A 620 21.46 -34.35 8.98
CA GLU A 620 21.93 -35.26 10.02
C GLU A 620 21.62 -34.75 11.44
N LEU A 621 21.77 -33.44 11.67
CA LEU A 621 21.36 -32.80 12.93
C LEU A 621 19.84 -32.86 13.13
N CYS A 622 19.06 -32.56 12.10
CA CYS A 622 17.59 -32.62 12.17
C CYS A 622 17.09 -34.03 12.48
N SER A 623 17.62 -35.07 11.84
CA SER A 623 17.16 -36.46 12.02
C SER A 623 17.38 -37.00 13.44
N ASN A 624 18.35 -36.47 14.17
CA ASN A 624 18.67 -36.87 15.55
C ASN A 624 18.27 -35.80 16.59
N SER A 625 17.50 -34.78 16.19
CA SER A 625 17.04 -33.72 17.10
C SER A 625 15.86 -34.18 17.98
N VAL A 626 15.76 -33.61 19.18
CA VAL A 626 14.59 -33.85 20.05
C VAL A 626 13.37 -33.16 19.42
N PRO A 627 12.23 -33.86 19.22
CA PRO A 627 11.02 -33.22 18.71
C PRO A 627 10.57 -32.09 19.65
N THR A 628 10.58 -30.85 19.15
CA THR A 628 9.92 -29.75 19.83
C THR A 628 8.40 -29.97 19.79
N PRO A 629 7.68 -29.75 20.91
CA PRO A 629 6.23 -29.73 20.85
C PRO A 629 5.80 -28.62 19.89
N SER A 630 4.90 -28.93 18.96
CA SER A 630 4.31 -27.95 18.05
C SER A 630 3.65 -26.84 18.87
N ILE A 631 4.08 -25.61 18.66
CA ILE A 631 3.39 -24.43 19.20
C ILE A 631 1.97 -24.45 18.62
N GLN A 632 0.98 -24.56 19.50
CA GLN A 632 -0.45 -24.49 19.14
C GLN A 632 -0.88 -23.04 18.94
#